data_AF-A0A368N1T6-F1
#
_entry.id   AF-A0A368N1T6-F1
#
_cell.length_a   1.000
_cell.length_b   1.000
_cell.length_c   1.000
_cell.angle_alpha   90.00
_cell.angle_beta   90.00
_cell.angle_gamma   90.00
#
_symmetry.space_group_name_H-M   'P 1'
#
loop_
_entity.id
_entity.type
_entity.pdbx_description
1 polymer ?
#
loop_
_entity_poly.entity_id
_entity_poly.type
_entity_poly.pdbx_seq_one_letter_code
_entity_poly.pdbx_strand_id
1 'polypeptide(L)'
;MSSTTSDDADSQPDEQAVLSHLVRRLLRREGGQVPLKRVTLRVSDYVDIGEQAAADLIDEGADAGIYTLERGAGGTTTITGVTPHGPEPDVIIAAFGATADTPDFTIISVVTESIDEALREAGYETFADLANAGVDDLVGLTGTLTESRAAAILQEAPQHVPVGTRLASAAAQRYARRLDTETDRGVARIVDLATTDVTVGEPVYRTDELDPDALEAQYVSAVGRNADDPVATGLHILDDPDHPDVPKAATHPDAGDDALPVDDAGRVIPPAVPIEPRLQLPLDELLAKKLARGLVPVRLVGPRGSGKNYLVKYLCHKTNRGYVSIDCDEATHTEDLFGPLTPTEDGLIVPRTGPAKQALLNGSVLVLNEFPVMRAGAAMALHRLLNEGKLLVKAHGELVEPHPSARIVITMNPPTREYRDSEPMNSATRGRFRALEQPYIQDVEVELNTLDAQVNSGTSVVDRGTLRKVVQFAHQTRQNENWPTLSTRNLVIVCEHIEDGAAPKAAVKNEVWAVAEPNQYPGDTYETLDNYL
;
A
#
# COMPACT_ATOMS: atom_id res chain seq x y z
N MET A 1 22.55 18.91 61.94
CA MET A 1 22.45 17.69 61.11
C MET A 1 21.36 17.96 60.10
N SER A 2 21.76 18.21 58.87
CA SER A 2 20.89 18.49 57.72
C SER A 2 20.58 17.17 57.03
N SER A 3 19.31 16.87 56.79
CA SER A 3 18.89 15.76 55.93
C SER A 3 18.01 16.32 54.83
N THR A 4 18.60 16.37 53.64
CA THR A 4 18.00 16.68 52.35
C THR A 4 17.00 15.60 51.96
N THR A 5 15.79 16.04 51.64
CA THR A 5 14.79 15.36 50.81
C THR A 5 15.20 15.47 49.34
N SER A 6 15.18 14.37 48.59
CA SER A 6 15.17 14.38 47.12
C SER A 6 13.95 13.60 46.65
N ASP A 7 12.90 14.33 46.30
CA ASP A 7 11.83 13.86 45.41
C ASP A 7 12.41 13.86 43.98
N ASP A 8 12.55 12.68 43.38
CA ASP A 8 12.60 12.54 41.92
C ASP A 8 11.15 12.37 41.46
N ALA A 9 10.55 13.49 41.06
CA ALA A 9 9.28 13.52 40.33
C ALA A 9 9.56 13.55 38.82
N ASP A 10 8.76 12.81 38.06
CA ASP A 10 8.64 12.86 36.59
C ASP A 10 8.87 14.28 36.05
N SER A 11 9.95 14.50 35.30
CA SER A 11 10.14 15.74 34.57
C SER A 11 9.31 15.69 33.29
N GLN A 12 8.04 16.08 33.38
CA GLN A 12 7.27 16.44 32.18
C GLN A 12 8.09 17.46 31.36
N PRO A 13 8.17 17.29 30.03
CA PRO A 13 8.90 18.23 29.18
C PRO A 13 8.29 19.62 29.30
N ASP A 14 9.13 20.65 29.40
CA ASP A 14 8.71 22.05 29.47
C ASP A 14 7.85 22.38 28.25
N GLU A 15 6.55 22.54 28.49
CA GLU A 15 5.52 22.74 27.46
C GLU A 15 5.86 23.95 26.59
N GLN A 16 6.39 25.03 27.19
CA GLN A 16 6.75 26.25 26.48
C GLN A 16 8.01 26.05 25.60
N ALA A 17 8.96 25.24 26.06
CA ALA A 17 10.11 24.85 25.24
C ALA A 17 9.65 24.03 24.03
N VAL A 18 8.78 23.04 24.22
CA VAL A 18 8.24 22.20 23.12
C VAL A 18 7.51 23.07 22.10
N LEU A 19 6.63 23.95 22.56
CA LEU A 19 5.84 24.85 21.71
C LEU A 19 6.71 25.81 20.90
N SER A 20 7.67 26.46 21.56
CA SER A 20 8.51 27.48 20.91
C SER A 20 9.45 26.89 19.85
N HIS A 21 10.00 25.69 20.10
CA HIS A 21 10.81 24.98 19.12
C HIS A 21 9.95 24.35 17.99
N LEU A 22 8.76 23.83 18.29
CA LEU A 22 7.80 23.40 17.27
C LEU A 22 7.44 24.54 16.30
N VAL A 23 7.10 25.72 16.83
CA VAL A 23 6.80 26.91 16.03
C VAL A 23 8.00 27.29 15.16
N ARG A 24 9.22 27.22 15.70
CA ARG A 24 10.45 27.52 14.92
C ARG A 24 10.60 26.59 13.73
N ARG A 25 10.37 25.29 13.92
CA ARG A 25 10.42 24.29 12.86
C ARG A 25 9.37 24.54 11.79
N LEU A 26 8.14 24.84 12.20
CA LEU A 26 7.04 25.10 11.27
C LEU A 26 7.24 26.39 10.48
N LEU A 27 7.69 27.48 11.12
CA LEU A 27 8.00 28.74 10.44
C LEU A 27 9.07 28.55 9.36
N ARG A 28 10.12 27.76 9.64
CA ARG A 28 11.15 27.46 8.63
C ARG A 28 10.58 26.64 7.46
N ARG A 29 9.78 25.63 7.74
CA ARG A 29 9.17 24.77 6.72
C ARG A 29 8.16 25.51 5.84
N GLU A 30 7.42 26.47 6.40
CA GLU A 30 6.31 27.17 5.73
C GLU A 30 6.70 28.57 5.20
N GLY A 31 7.99 28.92 5.22
CA GLY A 31 8.48 30.15 4.59
C GLY A 31 8.22 31.43 5.40
N GLY A 32 8.16 31.31 6.73
CA GLY A 32 8.22 32.43 7.67
C GLY A 32 6.90 32.86 8.29
N GLN A 33 5.79 32.18 8.00
CA GLN A 33 4.50 32.43 8.66
C GLN A 33 3.76 31.12 8.92
N VAL A 34 3.11 31.00 10.07
CA VAL A 34 2.30 29.82 10.41
C VAL A 34 0.98 30.24 11.10
N PRO A 35 -0.20 29.72 10.71
CA PRO A 35 -1.44 30.01 11.44
C PRO A 35 -1.40 29.45 12.87
N LEU A 36 -1.84 30.21 13.87
CA LEU A 36 -1.85 29.78 15.28
C LEU A 36 -2.60 28.45 15.47
N LYS A 37 -3.75 28.31 14.81
CA LYS A 37 -4.57 27.09 14.86
C LYS A 37 -3.82 25.84 14.35
N ARG A 38 -2.86 26.02 13.44
CA ARG A 38 -2.00 24.92 12.96
C ARG A 38 -1.11 24.40 14.08
N VAL A 39 -0.57 25.31 14.88
CA VAL A 39 0.33 24.98 16.00
C VAL A 39 -0.45 24.30 17.12
N THR A 40 -1.59 24.88 17.52
CA THR A 40 -2.40 24.35 18.62
C THR A 40 -3.00 22.98 18.32
N LEU A 41 -3.27 22.66 17.05
CA LEU A 41 -3.68 21.31 16.64
C LEU A 41 -2.53 20.29 16.68
N ARG A 42 -1.29 20.72 16.40
CA ARG A 42 -0.14 19.81 16.29
C ARG A 42 0.62 19.63 17.60
N VAL A 43 0.53 20.58 18.54
CA VAL A 43 1.32 20.49 19.77
C VAL A 43 0.96 19.27 20.62
N SER A 44 -0.30 18.82 20.56
CA SER A 44 -0.76 17.61 21.25
C SER A 44 -0.08 16.32 20.77
N ASP A 45 0.60 16.36 19.62
CA ASP A 45 1.40 15.24 19.12
C ASP A 45 2.74 15.10 19.86
N TYR A 46 3.20 16.16 20.55
CA TYR A 46 4.54 16.24 21.15
C TYR A 46 4.53 16.42 22.67
N VAL A 47 3.45 16.99 23.21
CA VAL A 47 3.26 17.19 24.65
C VAL A 47 1.78 17.16 24.97
N ASP A 48 1.41 16.60 26.13
CA ASP A 48 0.00 16.40 26.53
C ASP A 48 -0.65 17.71 26.99
N ILE A 49 -0.89 18.62 26.04
CA ILE A 49 -1.58 19.88 26.26
C ILE A 49 -2.77 20.02 25.31
N GLY A 50 -3.87 20.57 25.83
CA GLY A 50 -5.06 20.86 25.03
C GLY A 50 -4.89 22.09 24.14
N GLU A 51 -5.71 22.17 23.07
CA GLU A 51 -5.67 23.27 22.09
C GLU A 51 -5.80 24.66 22.75
N GLN A 52 -6.66 24.80 23.76
CA GLN A 52 -6.86 26.05 24.48
C GLN A 52 -5.64 26.42 25.33
N ALA A 53 -5.08 25.48 26.08
CA ALA A 53 -3.89 25.71 26.90
C ALA A 53 -2.68 26.10 26.03
N ALA A 54 -2.55 25.47 24.86
CA ALA A 54 -1.53 25.83 23.89
C ALA A 54 -1.70 27.25 23.33
N ALA A 55 -2.95 27.65 23.04
CA ALA A 55 -3.24 29.02 22.59
C ALA A 55 -2.89 30.04 23.69
N ASP A 56 -3.25 29.76 24.94
CA ASP A 56 -2.97 30.60 26.09
C ASP A 56 -1.45 30.75 26.31
N LEU A 57 -0.68 29.66 26.21
CA LEU A 57 0.80 29.67 26.28
C LEU A 57 1.47 30.45 25.15
N ILE A 58 0.88 30.46 23.95
CA ILE A 58 1.37 31.29 22.84
C ILE A 58 1.10 32.77 23.11
N ASP A 59 -0.09 33.11 23.61
CA ASP A 59 -0.44 34.50 23.93
C ASP A 59 0.43 35.03 25.09
N GLU A 60 0.60 34.26 26.17
CA GLU A 60 1.51 34.59 27.27
C GLU A 60 2.98 34.68 26.80
N GLY A 61 3.38 33.76 25.92
CA GLY A 61 4.70 33.79 25.30
C GLY A 61 4.92 35.00 24.41
N ALA A 62 3.89 35.49 23.72
CA ALA A 62 3.97 36.71 22.91
C ALA A 62 4.18 37.95 23.80
N ASP A 63 3.48 38.03 24.93
CA ASP A 63 3.70 39.08 25.95
C ASP A 63 5.13 39.02 26.54
N ALA A 64 5.70 37.81 26.64
CA ALA A 64 7.09 37.59 27.05
C ALA A 64 8.13 37.76 25.93
N GLY A 65 7.72 38.06 24.68
CA GLY A 65 8.60 38.25 23.53
C GLY A 65 9.12 36.96 22.88
N ILE A 66 8.56 35.80 23.22
CA ILE A 66 8.87 34.50 22.63
C ILE A 66 8.28 34.39 21.23
N TYR A 67 7.07 34.90 20.99
CA TYR A 67 6.39 34.84 19.69
C TYR A 67 6.10 36.22 19.11
N THR A 68 6.13 36.33 17.79
CA THR A 68 5.63 37.50 17.05
C THR A 68 4.33 37.12 16.37
N LEU A 69 3.23 37.79 16.73
CA LEU A 69 1.88 37.49 16.23
C LEU A 69 1.38 38.62 15.33
N GLU A 70 0.81 38.25 14.17
CA GLU A 70 0.06 39.14 13.29
C GLU A 70 -1.42 38.75 13.29
N ARG A 71 -2.31 39.72 13.53
CA ARG A 71 -3.77 39.51 13.46
C ARG A 71 -4.30 39.93 12.10
N GLY A 72 -4.77 38.96 11.32
CA GLY A 72 -5.41 39.20 10.04
C GLY A 72 -6.82 39.80 10.18
N ALA A 73 -7.30 40.45 9.12
CA ALA A 73 -8.60 41.12 9.08
C ALA A 73 -9.82 40.20 9.33
N GLY A 74 -9.63 38.87 9.30
CA GLY A 74 -10.65 37.85 9.56
C GLY A 74 -10.62 37.24 10.97
N GLY A 75 -9.84 37.78 11.91
CA GLY A 75 -9.67 37.21 13.25
C GLY A 75 -8.72 36.00 13.31
N THR A 76 -8.05 35.66 12.20
CA THR A 76 -7.01 34.65 12.16
C THR A 76 -5.69 35.23 12.64
N THR A 77 -5.14 34.64 13.70
CA THR A 77 -3.81 34.97 14.22
C THR A 77 -2.77 34.10 13.53
N THR A 78 -1.72 34.74 13.02
CA THR A 78 -0.57 34.09 12.37
C THR A 78 0.67 34.39 13.21
N ILE A 79 1.49 33.38 13.45
CA ILE A 79 2.81 33.56 14.05
C ILE A 79 3.79 33.85 12.91
N THR A 80 4.60 34.89 13.03
CA THR A 80 5.56 35.32 12.01
C THR A 80 7.01 35.29 12.49
N GLY A 81 7.21 35.07 13.80
CA GLY A 81 8.53 34.98 14.40
C GLY A 81 8.47 34.24 15.72
N VAL A 82 9.59 33.62 16.09
CA VAL A 82 9.76 32.96 17.39
C VAL A 82 11.21 33.03 17.85
N THR A 83 11.38 33.23 19.15
CA THR A 83 12.65 33.11 19.86
C THR A 83 12.52 31.91 20.81
N PRO A 84 13.11 30.75 20.47
CA PRO A 84 12.88 29.53 21.23
C PRO A 84 13.27 29.65 22.69
N HIS A 85 12.46 29.05 23.55
CA HIS A 85 12.70 28.98 24.98
C HIS A 85 13.55 27.75 25.29
N GLY A 86 14.71 27.95 25.92
CA GLY A 86 15.55 26.86 26.40
C GLY A 86 16.20 26.01 25.30
N PRO A 87 16.89 24.92 25.67
CA PRO A 87 17.41 23.96 24.71
C PRO A 87 16.28 23.29 23.92
N GLU A 88 16.56 22.84 22.69
CA GLU A 88 15.55 22.16 21.86
C GLU A 88 15.18 20.82 22.51
N PRO A 89 13.91 20.58 22.85
CA PRO A 89 13.50 19.33 23.49
C PRO A 89 13.72 18.11 22.58
N ASP A 90 14.14 16.99 23.16
CA ASP A 90 14.39 15.75 22.43
C ASP A 90 13.20 15.29 21.58
N VAL A 91 11.97 15.54 22.05
CA VAL A 91 10.74 15.23 21.30
C VAL A 91 10.61 16.02 19.99
N ILE A 92 11.12 17.27 19.95
CA ILE A 92 11.15 18.08 18.73
C ILE A 92 12.30 17.65 17.83
N ILE A 93 13.46 17.32 18.39
CA ILE A 93 14.61 16.80 17.62
C ILE A 93 14.23 15.46 16.96
N ALA A 94 13.59 14.55 17.69
CA ALA A 94 13.10 13.28 17.17
C ALA A 94 12.07 13.48 16.04
N ALA A 95 11.23 14.52 16.13
CA ALA A 95 10.20 14.81 15.15
C ALA A 95 10.68 15.56 13.90
N PHE A 96 11.72 16.41 14.01
CA PHE A 96 12.14 17.31 12.94
C PHE A 96 13.62 17.20 12.52
N GLY A 97 14.40 16.31 13.13
CA GLY A 97 15.85 16.18 12.92
C GLY A 97 16.67 17.32 13.52
N ALA A 98 18.00 17.26 13.55
CA ALA A 98 18.85 18.35 14.06
C ALA A 98 18.77 19.63 13.19
N THR A 99 18.91 20.82 13.78
CA THR A 99 18.88 22.09 13.04
C THR A 99 20.28 22.47 12.52
N ALA A 100 20.55 22.31 11.23
CA ALA A 100 21.65 23.02 10.57
C ALA A 100 21.34 23.28 9.09
N ASP A 101 21.65 24.50 8.60
CA ASP A 101 21.55 24.88 7.18
C ASP A 101 22.53 24.06 6.28
N THR A 102 23.41 23.30 6.93
CA THR A 102 24.17 22.18 6.39
C THR A 102 23.75 20.92 7.15
N PRO A 103 23.45 19.79 6.50
CA PRO A 103 23.09 18.58 7.20
C PRO A 103 24.20 18.17 8.18
N ASP A 104 23.79 17.86 9.39
CA ASP A 104 24.66 17.28 10.40
C ASP A 104 24.71 15.77 10.18
N PHE A 105 25.75 15.26 9.51
CA PHE A 105 25.85 13.83 9.25
C PHE A 105 26.12 13.04 10.53
N THR A 106 26.49 13.68 11.65
CA THR A 106 26.73 12.98 12.92
C THR A 106 25.45 12.39 13.53
N ILE A 107 24.27 12.76 13.00
CA ILE A 107 23.02 12.07 13.33
C ILE A 107 23.03 10.60 12.91
N ILE A 108 23.82 10.25 11.88
CA ILE A 108 24.04 8.87 11.47
C ILE A 108 24.93 8.21 12.53
N SER A 109 24.43 7.12 13.11
CA SER A 109 25.02 6.44 14.27
C SER A 109 26.52 6.14 14.19
N VAL A 110 27.05 5.91 12.98
CA VAL A 110 28.45 5.56 12.72
C VAL A 110 29.33 6.74 12.32
N VAL A 111 28.76 7.94 12.14
CA VAL A 111 29.47 9.14 11.71
C VAL A 111 29.99 9.90 12.94
N THR A 112 31.31 9.90 13.09
CA THR A 112 31.99 10.79 14.06
C THR A 112 32.22 12.17 13.45
N GLU A 113 32.54 13.18 14.27
CA GLU A 113 32.95 14.52 13.78
C GLU A 113 34.05 14.45 12.70
N SER A 114 35.05 13.57 12.86
CA SER A 114 36.12 13.39 11.87
C SER A 114 35.64 12.82 10.53
N ILE A 115 34.56 12.04 10.54
CA ILE A 115 33.94 11.47 9.34
C ILE A 115 33.05 12.52 8.69
N ASP A 116 32.26 13.25 9.48
CA ASP A 116 31.42 14.36 9.02
C ASP A 116 32.26 15.42 8.28
N GLU A 117 33.40 15.82 8.84
CA GLU A 117 34.32 16.77 8.20
C GLU A 117 34.85 16.23 6.86
N ALA A 118 35.29 14.98 6.80
CA ALA A 118 35.81 14.38 5.59
C ALA A 118 34.75 14.17 4.50
N LEU A 119 33.50 13.85 4.87
CA LEU A 119 32.38 13.80 3.93
C LEU A 119 32.14 15.18 3.32
N ARG A 120 32.19 16.25 4.13
CA ARG A 120 32.05 17.62 3.60
C ARG A 120 33.22 18.03 2.71
N GLU A 121 34.46 17.69 3.08
CA GLU A 121 35.64 17.93 2.23
C GLU A 121 35.56 17.18 0.90
N ALA A 122 34.93 16.00 0.88
CA ALA A 122 34.66 15.22 -0.33
C ALA A 122 33.51 15.78 -1.18
N GLY A 123 32.79 16.80 -0.72
CA GLY A 123 31.72 17.46 -1.47
C GLY A 123 30.31 16.92 -1.22
N TYR A 124 30.10 16.13 -0.17
CA TYR A 124 28.74 15.72 0.24
C TYR A 124 28.06 16.87 0.99
N GLU A 125 27.08 17.51 0.35
CA GLU A 125 26.37 18.68 0.91
C GLU A 125 24.99 18.34 1.45
N THR A 126 24.41 17.20 1.05
CA THR A 126 23.08 16.74 1.48
C THR A 126 23.05 15.26 1.83
N PHE A 127 22.07 14.84 2.64
CA PHE A 127 21.79 13.40 2.83
C PHE A 127 21.43 12.69 1.52
N ALA A 128 20.89 13.41 0.53
CA ALA A 128 20.61 12.84 -0.79
C ALA A 128 21.90 12.53 -1.55
N ASP A 129 22.92 13.39 -1.46
CA ASP A 129 24.23 13.13 -2.07
C ASP A 129 24.89 11.91 -1.43
N LEU A 130 24.79 11.81 -0.10
CA LEU A 130 25.33 10.69 0.66
C LEU A 130 24.58 9.38 0.35
N ALA A 131 23.25 9.41 0.27
CA ALA A 131 22.41 8.25 -0.03
C ALA A 131 22.62 7.71 -1.46
N ASN A 132 23.08 8.54 -2.39
CA ASN A 132 23.36 8.15 -3.77
C ASN A 132 24.83 7.73 -4.01
N ALA A 133 25.68 7.77 -2.99
CA ALA A 133 27.08 7.39 -3.10
C ALA A 133 27.29 5.87 -3.15
N GLY A 134 28.38 5.43 -3.79
CA GLY A 134 28.87 4.07 -3.69
C GLY A 134 29.72 3.85 -2.44
N VAL A 135 29.82 2.60 -1.99
CA VAL A 135 30.70 2.23 -0.86
C VAL A 135 32.14 2.68 -1.14
N ASP A 136 32.61 2.47 -2.37
CA ASP A 136 33.97 2.82 -2.81
C ASP A 136 34.22 4.34 -2.81
N ASP A 137 33.18 5.17 -2.89
CA ASP A 137 33.30 6.63 -2.87
C ASP A 137 33.58 7.15 -1.45
N LEU A 138 33.14 6.41 -0.43
CA LEU A 138 33.30 6.80 0.98
C LEU A 138 34.55 6.20 1.62
N VAL A 139 34.92 4.98 1.24
CA VAL A 139 36.02 4.25 1.87
C VAL A 139 37.34 4.99 1.69
N GLY A 140 38.05 5.22 2.80
CA GLY A 140 39.35 5.86 2.78
C GLY A 140 39.34 7.39 2.70
N LEU A 141 38.17 8.05 2.71
CA LEU A 141 38.07 9.50 2.94
C LEU A 141 38.71 9.89 4.28
N THR A 142 38.62 9.01 5.27
CA THR A 142 39.45 9.06 6.48
C THR A 142 40.02 7.68 6.79
N GLY A 143 41.09 7.65 7.58
CA GLY A 143 41.65 6.39 8.09
C GLY A 143 40.68 5.58 8.97
N THR A 144 39.55 6.17 9.38
CA THR A 144 38.51 5.53 10.19
C THR A 144 37.25 5.17 9.39
N LEU A 145 37.17 5.52 8.10
CA LEU A 145 36.06 5.21 7.20
C LEU A 145 36.31 3.87 6.48
N THR A 146 36.01 2.77 7.19
CA THR A 146 36.11 1.40 6.67
C THR A 146 34.93 1.04 5.78
N GLU A 147 35.06 -0.01 4.99
CA GLU A 147 33.96 -0.57 4.17
C GLU A 147 32.69 -0.83 4.98
N SER A 148 32.84 -1.39 6.19
CA SER A 148 31.72 -1.63 7.10
C SER A 148 31.03 -0.35 7.57
N ARG A 149 31.78 0.74 7.77
CA ARG A 149 31.23 2.04 8.19
C ARG A 149 30.59 2.76 7.01
N ALA A 150 31.22 2.74 5.85
CA ALA A 150 30.64 3.23 4.61
C ALA A 150 29.28 2.55 4.33
N ALA A 151 29.22 1.22 4.43
CA ALA A 151 27.98 0.47 4.27
C ALA A 151 26.91 0.89 5.30
N ALA A 152 27.28 1.08 6.57
CA ALA A 152 26.35 1.54 7.61
C ALA A 152 25.86 2.97 7.36
N ILE A 153 26.73 3.87 6.89
CA ILE A 153 26.34 5.24 6.49
C ILE A 153 25.30 5.18 5.37
N LEU A 154 25.55 4.39 4.32
CA LEU A 154 24.65 4.26 3.17
C LEU A 154 23.32 3.59 3.53
N GLN A 155 23.30 2.79 4.59
CA GLN A 155 22.07 2.18 5.11
C GLN A 155 21.19 3.18 5.89
N GLU A 156 21.81 4.14 6.59
CA GLU A 156 21.10 5.07 7.48
C GLU A 156 20.82 6.42 6.79
N ALA A 157 21.69 6.90 5.90
CA ALA A 157 21.54 8.17 5.18
C ALA A 157 20.18 8.35 4.47
N PRO A 158 19.59 7.33 3.81
CA PRO A 158 18.27 7.45 3.17
C PRO A 158 17.15 7.90 4.12
N GLN A 159 17.24 7.56 5.41
CA GLN A 159 16.23 7.89 6.44
C GLN A 159 16.22 9.38 6.78
N HIS A 160 17.31 10.10 6.45
CA HIS A 160 17.47 11.52 6.71
C HIS A 160 17.29 12.37 5.44
N VAL A 161 17.02 11.77 4.30
CA VAL A 161 16.69 12.50 3.07
C VAL A 161 15.31 13.15 3.25
N PRO A 162 15.17 14.48 3.04
CA PRO A 162 13.88 15.14 3.13
C PRO A 162 12.85 14.46 2.22
N VAL A 163 11.68 14.17 2.78
CA VAL A 163 10.60 13.43 2.08
C VAL A 163 10.26 14.10 0.74
N GLY A 164 10.21 15.43 0.69
CA GLY A 164 9.96 16.17 -0.55
C GLY A 164 10.99 15.86 -1.67
N THR A 165 12.26 15.64 -1.32
CA THR A 165 13.31 15.26 -2.27
C THR A 165 13.12 13.83 -2.77
N ARG A 166 12.78 12.90 -1.88
CA ARG A 166 12.47 11.50 -2.26
C ARG A 166 11.25 11.44 -3.17
N LEU A 167 10.16 12.11 -2.80
CA LEU A 167 8.94 12.19 -3.60
C LEU A 167 9.19 12.83 -4.97
N ALA A 168 9.95 13.92 -5.03
CA ALA A 168 10.31 14.55 -6.30
C ALA A 168 11.12 13.60 -7.20
N SER A 169 12.08 12.87 -6.62
CA SER A 169 12.91 11.91 -7.34
C SER A 169 12.09 10.72 -7.86
N ALA A 170 11.22 10.15 -7.02
CA ALA A 170 10.32 9.06 -7.39
C ALA A 170 9.34 9.50 -8.50
N ALA A 171 8.77 10.70 -8.38
CA ALA A 171 7.91 11.28 -9.39
C ALA A 171 8.65 11.50 -10.72
N ALA A 172 9.88 12.02 -10.67
CA ALA A 172 10.72 12.22 -11.85
C ALA A 172 11.05 10.89 -12.55
N GLN A 173 11.41 9.83 -11.80
CA GLN A 173 11.64 8.50 -12.36
C GLN A 173 10.37 7.94 -13.03
N ARG A 174 9.20 8.10 -12.39
CA ARG A 174 7.92 7.66 -12.94
C ARG A 174 7.58 8.40 -14.24
N TYR A 175 7.87 9.70 -14.29
CA TYR A 175 7.67 10.51 -15.49
C TYR A 175 8.64 10.13 -16.60
N ALA A 176 9.93 9.92 -16.28
CA ALA A 176 10.98 9.56 -17.23
C ALA A 176 10.64 8.28 -18.02
N ARG A 177 10.02 7.29 -17.37
CA ARG A 177 9.56 6.06 -18.03
C ARG A 177 8.46 6.28 -19.07
N ARG A 178 7.77 7.42 -19.02
CA ARG A 178 6.66 7.78 -19.91
C ARG A 178 7.05 8.86 -20.92
N LEU A 179 8.35 9.15 -21.07
CA LEU A 179 8.81 10.08 -22.10
C LEU A 179 8.73 9.43 -23.47
N ASP A 180 8.15 10.15 -24.41
CA ASP A 180 8.30 9.87 -25.83
C ASP A 180 9.72 10.24 -26.28
N THR A 181 10.41 9.28 -26.92
CA THR A 181 11.82 9.42 -27.28
C THR A 181 12.09 10.50 -28.32
N GLU A 182 11.08 10.94 -29.07
CA GLU A 182 11.25 11.96 -30.12
C GLU A 182 10.93 13.37 -29.61
N THR A 183 9.95 13.49 -28.71
CA THR A 183 9.41 14.77 -28.26
C THR A 183 9.86 15.17 -26.86
N ASP A 184 10.44 14.24 -26.10
CA ASP A 184 10.84 14.41 -24.69
C ASP A 184 9.67 14.90 -23.82
N ARG A 185 8.45 14.45 -24.14
CA ARG A 185 7.22 14.78 -23.42
C ARG A 185 6.59 13.51 -22.87
N GLY A 186 5.98 13.65 -21.70
CA GLY A 186 5.19 12.58 -21.10
C GLY A 186 4.02 12.19 -22.01
N VAL A 187 3.92 10.91 -22.34
CA VAL A 187 2.81 10.33 -23.11
C VAL A 187 1.91 9.47 -22.23
N ALA A 188 0.62 9.49 -22.55
CA ALA A 188 -0.33 8.54 -22.00
C ALA A 188 -0.08 7.16 -22.62
N ARG A 189 0.00 6.12 -21.78
CA ARG A 189 -0.01 4.73 -22.24
C ARG A 189 -1.45 4.25 -22.28
N ILE A 190 -1.94 3.94 -23.47
CA ILE A 190 -3.23 3.29 -23.66
C ILE A 190 -2.94 1.83 -23.97
N VAL A 191 -3.32 0.93 -23.06
CA VAL A 191 -3.27 -0.51 -23.30
C VAL A 191 -4.65 -0.94 -23.74
N ASP A 192 -4.79 -1.31 -25.02
CA ASP A 192 -6.05 -1.86 -25.51
C ASP A 192 -6.11 -3.36 -25.18
N LEU A 193 -6.81 -3.68 -24.09
CA LEU A 193 -7.03 -5.06 -23.63
C LEU A 193 -7.72 -5.95 -24.68
N ALA A 194 -8.38 -5.37 -25.69
CA ALA A 194 -8.97 -6.12 -26.80
C ALA A 194 -7.96 -6.58 -27.86
N THR A 195 -6.72 -6.05 -27.84
CA THR A 195 -5.72 -6.32 -28.88
C THR A 195 -4.64 -7.32 -28.46
N THR A 196 -4.55 -7.66 -27.17
CA THR A 196 -3.68 -8.75 -26.72
C THR A 196 -4.29 -10.07 -27.18
N ASP A 197 -3.78 -10.66 -28.25
CA ASP A 197 -4.24 -11.93 -28.83
C ASP A 197 -3.31 -13.12 -28.51
N VAL A 198 -2.34 -12.89 -27.61
CA VAL A 198 -1.41 -13.91 -27.12
C VAL A 198 -2.15 -14.85 -26.16
N THR A 199 -2.07 -16.14 -26.42
CA THR A 199 -2.58 -17.18 -25.51
C THR A 199 -1.60 -17.42 -24.37
N VAL A 200 -2.08 -17.77 -23.16
CA VAL A 200 -1.28 -17.94 -21.92
C VAL A 200 -0.27 -19.10 -21.91
N GLY A 201 0.20 -19.56 -23.06
CA GLY A 201 1.04 -20.75 -23.17
C GLY A 201 0.29 -22.04 -22.85
N GLU A 202 1.00 -23.15 -23.01
CA GLU A 202 0.49 -24.47 -22.64
C GLU A 202 0.91 -24.78 -21.20
N PRO A 203 0.18 -25.63 -20.48
CA PRO A 203 0.72 -26.22 -19.27
C PRO A 203 2.05 -26.90 -19.62
N VAL A 204 3.03 -26.88 -18.70
CA VAL A 204 4.35 -27.53 -18.85
C VAL A 204 4.26 -29.05 -19.19
N TYR A 205 3.04 -29.60 -19.27
CA TYR A 205 2.66 -30.85 -19.94
C TYR A 205 3.17 -31.08 -21.38
N ARG A 206 3.44 -30.03 -22.18
CA ARG A 206 3.61 -30.21 -23.65
C ARG A 206 5.03 -30.20 -24.21
N THR A 207 6.02 -29.85 -23.41
CA THR A 207 7.43 -29.85 -23.84
C THR A 207 8.23 -30.79 -22.93
N ASP A 208 8.19 -32.06 -23.33
CA ASP A 208 9.02 -33.19 -22.91
C ASP A 208 8.95 -33.65 -21.43
N GLU A 209 8.41 -34.86 -21.25
CA GLU A 209 8.62 -35.82 -20.13
C GLU A 209 7.98 -35.56 -18.75
N LEU A 210 7.47 -34.36 -18.43
CA LEU A 210 6.84 -34.09 -17.12
C LEU A 210 5.35 -34.48 -17.07
N ASP A 211 4.98 -35.35 -16.12
CA ASP A 211 3.59 -35.66 -15.78
C ASP A 211 2.88 -34.38 -15.26
N PRO A 212 1.66 -34.02 -15.72
CA PRO A 212 0.88 -32.94 -15.10
C PRO A 212 0.65 -33.12 -13.60
N ASP A 213 0.69 -34.38 -13.15
CA ASP A 213 0.62 -34.75 -11.74
C ASP A 213 1.99 -34.65 -11.01
N ALA A 214 3.09 -34.40 -11.74
CA ALA A 214 4.40 -34.14 -11.16
C ALA A 214 4.41 -32.82 -10.38
N LEU A 215 5.14 -32.82 -9.26
CA LEU A 215 5.19 -31.70 -8.34
C LEU A 215 5.72 -30.42 -9.02
N GLU A 216 6.68 -30.56 -9.92
CA GLU A 216 7.33 -29.47 -10.66
C GLU A 216 6.39 -28.82 -11.70
N ALA A 217 5.34 -29.54 -12.13
CA ALA A 217 4.34 -29.04 -13.05
C ALA A 217 3.15 -28.37 -12.34
N GLN A 218 3.12 -28.35 -11.00
CA GLN A 218 1.99 -27.88 -10.21
C GLN A 218 2.35 -26.70 -9.29
N TYR A 219 1.37 -25.84 -9.04
CA TYR A 219 1.44 -24.90 -7.93
C TYR A 219 1.50 -25.67 -6.62
N VAL A 220 2.58 -25.46 -5.90
CA VAL A 220 2.78 -25.90 -4.54
C VAL A 220 2.46 -24.73 -3.61
N SER A 221 1.45 -24.91 -2.76
CA SER A 221 1.17 -23.93 -1.70
C SER A 221 2.25 -24.06 -0.62
N ALA A 222 2.98 -22.97 -0.40
CA ALA A 222 4.03 -22.87 0.61
C ALA A 222 3.74 -21.73 1.62
N VAL A 223 2.49 -21.25 1.66
CA VAL A 223 2.10 -20.09 2.48
C VAL A 223 1.28 -20.52 3.69
N GLY A 224 1.58 -19.94 4.86
CA GLY A 224 0.86 -20.20 6.11
C GLY A 224 1.41 -21.39 6.90
N ARG A 225 0.54 -22.11 7.63
CA ARG A 225 0.90 -23.29 8.46
C ARG A 225 1.51 -24.46 7.68
N ASN A 226 1.46 -24.42 6.35
CA ASN A 226 2.02 -25.41 5.43
C ASN A 226 3.41 -25.00 4.91
N ALA A 227 4.01 -23.93 5.44
CA ALA A 227 5.36 -23.51 5.06
C ALA A 227 6.42 -24.61 5.32
N ASP A 228 6.20 -25.43 6.36
CA ASP A 228 7.09 -26.53 6.73
C ASP A 228 6.77 -27.84 5.95
N ASP A 229 5.56 -27.97 5.39
CA ASP A 229 5.10 -29.15 4.66
C ASP A 229 4.27 -28.74 3.42
N PRO A 230 4.95 -28.40 2.30
CA PRO A 230 4.29 -27.85 1.12
C PRO A 230 3.31 -28.84 0.47
N VAL A 231 2.14 -28.35 0.05
CA VAL A 231 1.06 -29.19 -0.53
C VAL A 231 0.87 -28.88 -2.01
N ALA A 232 0.94 -29.91 -2.85
CA ALA A 232 0.59 -29.83 -4.26
C ALA A 232 -0.92 -29.59 -4.45
N THR A 233 -1.28 -28.61 -5.26
CA THR A 233 -2.67 -28.16 -5.42
C THR A 233 -3.35 -28.66 -6.69
N GLY A 234 -2.61 -29.25 -7.63
CA GLY A 234 -3.11 -29.63 -8.96
C GLY A 234 -3.21 -28.48 -9.97
N LEU A 235 -2.94 -27.23 -9.57
CA LEU A 235 -3.02 -26.11 -10.52
C LEU A 235 -1.74 -26.05 -11.35
N HIS A 236 -1.81 -26.41 -12.63
CA HIS A 236 -0.61 -26.47 -13.47
C HIS A 236 0.06 -25.10 -13.69
N ILE A 237 1.39 -25.09 -13.71
CA ILE A 237 2.24 -23.97 -14.16
C ILE A 237 2.28 -23.97 -15.69
N LEU A 238 2.21 -22.79 -16.30
CA LEU A 238 2.28 -22.60 -17.76
C LEU A 238 3.72 -22.28 -18.22
N ASP A 239 4.03 -22.61 -19.47
CA ASP A 239 5.39 -22.60 -20.04
C ASP A 239 5.85 -21.24 -20.59
N ASP A 240 4.96 -20.25 -20.66
CA ASP A 240 5.30 -18.89 -21.09
C ASP A 240 5.48 -17.95 -19.89
N PRO A 241 6.72 -17.82 -19.37
CA PRO A 241 6.97 -16.87 -18.30
C PRO A 241 6.77 -15.43 -18.78
N ASP A 242 6.97 -15.10 -20.05
CA ASP A 242 7.07 -13.73 -20.58
C ASP A 242 5.77 -13.17 -21.17
N HIS A 243 4.68 -13.91 -21.01
CA HIS A 243 3.35 -13.48 -21.42
C HIS A 243 3.01 -12.07 -20.86
N PRO A 244 2.50 -11.15 -21.69
CA PRO A 244 2.28 -9.75 -21.31
C PRO A 244 1.29 -9.59 -20.16
N ASP A 245 0.25 -10.43 -20.10
CA ASP A 245 -0.76 -10.36 -19.03
C ASP A 245 -0.31 -11.03 -17.72
N VAL A 246 0.88 -11.64 -17.63
CA VAL A 246 1.36 -12.24 -16.38
C VAL A 246 1.75 -11.11 -15.40
N PRO A 247 1.20 -11.09 -14.17
CA PRO A 247 1.57 -10.07 -13.19
C PRO A 247 3.06 -10.12 -12.83
N LYS A 248 3.81 -9.08 -13.22
CA LYS A 248 5.22 -8.91 -12.83
C LYS A 248 5.51 -7.44 -12.55
N ALA A 249 6.28 -7.17 -11.49
CA ALA A 249 6.77 -5.82 -11.22
C ALA A 249 7.69 -5.29 -12.33
N ALA A 250 8.50 -6.15 -12.96
CA ALA A 250 9.46 -5.75 -14.00
C ALA A 250 8.79 -5.25 -15.30
N THR A 251 7.64 -5.82 -15.69
CA THR A 251 6.90 -5.43 -16.90
C THR A 251 5.80 -4.40 -16.62
N HIS A 252 5.37 -4.27 -15.37
CA HIS A 252 4.38 -3.30 -14.91
C HIS A 252 4.89 -2.43 -13.75
N PRO A 253 6.10 -1.82 -13.85
CA PRO A 253 6.71 -1.11 -12.73
C PRO A 253 5.99 0.21 -12.40
N ASP A 254 5.06 0.63 -13.28
CA ASP A 254 4.26 1.85 -13.14
C ASP A 254 2.86 1.58 -12.58
N ALA A 255 2.52 0.31 -12.34
CA ALA A 255 1.19 -0.09 -11.87
C ALA A 255 0.95 0.28 -10.39
N GLY A 256 1.98 0.71 -9.63
CA GLY A 256 1.80 1.09 -8.22
C GLY A 256 1.15 -0.06 -7.44
N ASP A 257 0.01 0.20 -6.80
CA ASP A 257 -0.84 -0.78 -6.11
C ASP A 257 -1.34 -1.93 -7.01
N ASP A 258 -1.28 -1.76 -8.33
CA ASP A 258 -1.68 -2.79 -9.28
C ASP A 258 -0.57 -3.80 -9.62
N ALA A 259 0.70 -3.52 -9.29
CA ALA A 259 1.78 -4.50 -9.40
C ALA A 259 1.80 -5.41 -8.17
N LEU A 260 2.43 -6.59 -8.31
CA LEU A 260 2.78 -7.37 -7.13
C LEU A 260 3.94 -6.69 -6.39
N PRO A 261 3.86 -6.48 -5.07
CA PRO A 261 4.96 -5.90 -4.32
C PRO A 261 6.17 -6.82 -4.37
N VAL A 262 7.36 -6.22 -4.37
CA VAL A 262 8.65 -6.92 -4.44
C VAL A 262 9.56 -6.48 -3.30
N ASP A 263 10.45 -7.37 -2.87
CA ASP A 263 11.51 -7.05 -1.93
C ASP A 263 12.68 -6.31 -2.62
N ASP A 264 13.70 -5.95 -1.84
CA ASP A 264 14.89 -5.23 -2.32
C ASP A 264 15.70 -6.01 -3.39
N ALA A 265 15.49 -7.32 -3.47
CA ALA A 265 16.07 -8.18 -4.51
C ALA A 265 15.17 -8.33 -5.75
N GLY A 266 14.05 -7.60 -5.80
CA GLY A 266 13.07 -7.65 -6.88
C GLY A 266 12.18 -8.90 -6.88
N ARG A 267 12.17 -9.69 -5.79
CA ARG A 267 11.36 -10.91 -5.69
C ARG A 267 9.97 -10.57 -5.18
N VAL A 268 8.95 -11.16 -5.79
CA VAL A 268 7.55 -10.97 -5.37
C VAL A 268 7.36 -11.41 -3.91
N ILE A 269 6.86 -10.50 -3.10
CA ILE A 269 6.47 -10.77 -1.72
C ILE A 269 5.23 -11.69 -1.76
N PRO A 270 5.16 -12.77 -0.97
CA PRO A 270 3.96 -13.57 -0.88
C PRO A 270 2.87 -12.85 -0.08
N PRO A 271 1.58 -12.95 -0.47
CA PRO A 271 0.50 -12.44 0.35
C PRO A 271 0.41 -13.24 1.65
N ALA A 272 0.09 -12.60 2.77
CA ALA A 272 -0.36 -13.34 3.93
C ALA A 272 -1.73 -13.98 3.64
N VAL A 273 -1.78 -15.30 3.81
CA VAL A 273 -2.95 -16.10 3.49
C VAL A 273 -3.67 -16.47 4.79
N PRO A 274 -4.90 -15.98 5.01
CA PRO A 274 -5.72 -16.45 6.12
C PRO A 274 -6.12 -17.93 5.93
N ILE A 275 -6.36 -18.61 7.05
CA ILE A 275 -6.93 -19.96 7.06
C ILE A 275 -8.45 -19.85 7.01
N GLU A 276 -9.09 -20.58 6.10
CA GLU A 276 -10.56 -20.72 6.08
C GLU A 276 -11.00 -21.49 7.34
N PRO A 277 -11.70 -20.87 8.31
CA PRO A 277 -11.93 -21.47 9.61
C PRO A 277 -12.69 -22.79 9.56
N ARG A 278 -13.61 -22.93 8.60
CA ARG A 278 -14.46 -24.13 8.46
C ARG A 278 -13.69 -25.33 7.91
N LEU A 279 -12.70 -25.07 7.05
CA LEU A 279 -11.94 -26.10 6.36
C LEU A 279 -10.55 -26.32 6.95
N GLN A 280 -10.09 -25.39 7.80
CA GLN A 280 -8.75 -25.39 8.39
C GLN A 280 -7.65 -25.49 7.33
N LEU A 281 -7.88 -24.89 6.16
CA LEU A 281 -6.94 -24.86 5.04
C LEU A 281 -6.60 -23.41 4.65
N PRO A 282 -5.36 -23.13 4.24
CA PRO A 282 -4.99 -21.85 3.64
C PRO A 282 -5.87 -21.52 2.43
N LEU A 283 -6.27 -20.25 2.32
CA LEU A 283 -7.11 -19.76 1.23
C LEU A 283 -6.44 -19.86 -0.15
N ASP A 284 -5.12 -19.71 -0.25
CA ASP A 284 -4.38 -19.87 -1.51
C ASP A 284 -4.44 -21.31 -2.02
N GLU A 285 -4.26 -22.28 -1.12
CA GLU A 285 -4.37 -23.71 -1.40
C GLU A 285 -5.78 -24.04 -1.87
N LEU A 286 -6.80 -23.57 -1.14
CA LEU A 286 -8.21 -23.76 -1.51
C LEU A 286 -8.53 -23.15 -2.87
N LEU A 287 -8.10 -21.92 -3.11
CA LEU A 287 -8.33 -21.22 -4.36
C LEU A 287 -7.62 -21.93 -5.51
N ALA A 288 -6.34 -22.26 -5.37
CA ALA A 288 -5.58 -23.00 -6.37
C ALA A 288 -6.22 -24.36 -6.69
N LYS A 289 -6.65 -25.14 -5.69
CA LYS A 289 -7.40 -26.40 -5.89
C LYS A 289 -8.74 -26.21 -6.58
N LYS A 290 -9.38 -25.03 -6.48
CA LYS A 290 -10.60 -24.72 -7.26
C LYS A 290 -10.24 -24.37 -8.70
N LEU A 291 -9.21 -23.56 -8.91
CA LEU A 291 -8.70 -23.19 -10.24
C LEU A 291 -8.10 -24.39 -10.98
N ALA A 292 -7.58 -25.40 -10.30
CA ALA A 292 -7.09 -26.64 -10.91
C ALA A 292 -8.20 -27.42 -11.66
N ARG A 293 -9.48 -27.21 -11.31
CA ARG A 293 -10.63 -27.90 -11.91
C ARG A 293 -11.06 -27.34 -13.27
N GLY A 294 -10.26 -26.49 -13.90
CA GLY A 294 -10.60 -25.81 -15.16
C GLY A 294 -11.44 -24.55 -14.91
N LEU A 295 -12.38 -24.26 -15.82
CA LEU A 295 -13.26 -23.10 -15.75
C LEU A 295 -14.39 -23.28 -14.72
N VAL A 296 -14.05 -23.61 -13.48
CA VAL A 296 -14.99 -23.61 -12.35
C VAL A 296 -15.10 -22.19 -11.82
N PRO A 297 -16.30 -21.58 -11.83
CA PRO A 297 -16.44 -20.21 -11.35
C PRO A 297 -16.23 -20.10 -9.84
N VAL A 298 -15.30 -19.22 -9.45
CA VAL A 298 -14.98 -18.95 -8.04
C VAL A 298 -15.47 -17.56 -7.66
N ARG A 299 -16.02 -17.45 -6.46
CA ARG A 299 -16.42 -16.18 -5.85
C ARG A 299 -15.63 -15.97 -4.57
N LEU A 300 -14.81 -14.94 -4.55
CA LEU A 300 -14.01 -14.54 -3.39
C LEU A 300 -14.73 -13.40 -2.66
N VAL A 301 -15.17 -13.67 -1.44
CA VAL A 301 -15.94 -12.74 -0.61
C VAL A 301 -15.09 -12.28 0.55
N GLY A 302 -14.94 -10.98 0.74
CA GLY A 302 -14.12 -10.45 1.83
C GLY A 302 -14.23 -8.94 1.94
N PRO A 303 -13.90 -8.34 3.10
CA PRO A 303 -13.98 -6.90 3.27
C PRO A 303 -13.01 -6.15 2.35
N ARG A 304 -13.17 -4.83 2.23
CA ARG A 304 -12.28 -4.00 1.40
C ARG A 304 -10.87 -4.05 1.97
N GLY A 305 -9.85 -4.06 1.11
CA GLY A 305 -8.45 -4.09 1.56
C GLY A 305 -8.01 -5.41 2.22
N SER A 306 -8.76 -6.52 2.12
CA SER A 306 -8.35 -7.82 2.68
C SER A 306 -7.36 -8.62 1.83
N GLY A 307 -6.90 -8.07 0.69
CA GLY A 307 -5.93 -8.73 -0.19
C GLY A 307 -6.50 -9.70 -1.23
N LYS A 308 -7.80 -9.61 -1.57
CA LYS A 308 -8.46 -10.49 -2.56
C LYS A 308 -7.75 -10.52 -3.92
N ASN A 309 -7.52 -9.33 -4.49
CA ASN A 309 -6.87 -9.20 -5.79
C ASN A 309 -5.39 -9.59 -5.72
N TYR A 310 -4.73 -9.27 -4.61
CA TYR A 310 -3.33 -9.65 -4.39
C TYR A 310 -3.16 -11.18 -4.38
N LEU A 311 -4.04 -11.91 -3.69
CA LEU A 311 -4.04 -13.37 -3.68
C LEU A 311 -4.19 -13.96 -5.10
N VAL A 312 -5.14 -13.45 -5.89
CA VAL A 312 -5.36 -13.93 -7.26
C VAL A 312 -4.17 -13.59 -8.16
N LYS A 313 -3.67 -12.34 -8.12
CA LYS A 313 -2.48 -11.90 -8.87
C LYS A 313 -1.26 -12.76 -8.52
N TYR A 314 -1.06 -13.07 -7.24
CA TYR A 314 0.04 -13.91 -6.76
C TYR A 314 -0.04 -15.34 -7.31
N LEU A 315 -1.23 -15.96 -7.29
CA LEU A 315 -1.42 -17.28 -7.89
C LEU A 315 -1.17 -17.26 -9.40
N CYS A 316 -1.60 -16.20 -10.10
CA CYS A 316 -1.32 -16.03 -11.53
C CYS A 316 0.18 -15.92 -11.79
N HIS A 317 0.89 -15.10 -11.01
CA HIS A 317 2.35 -14.98 -11.08
C HIS A 317 3.06 -16.31 -10.82
N LYS A 318 2.66 -17.06 -9.78
CA LYS A 318 3.27 -18.36 -9.45
C LYS A 318 2.98 -19.45 -10.47
N THR A 319 1.99 -19.27 -11.34
CA THR A 319 1.58 -20.28 -12.33
C THR A 319 1.76 -19.82 -13.77
N ASN A 320 2.44 -18.68 -14.00
CA ASN A 320 2.63 -18.06 -15.30
C ASN A 320 1.32 -17.88 -16.08
N ARG A 321 0.26 -17.43 -15.39
CA ARG A 321 -1.05 -17.19 -16.00
C ARG A 321 -1.29 -15.70 -16.21
N GLY A 322 -1.88 -15.38 -17.36
CA GLY A 322 -2.40 -14.03 -17.61
C GLY A 322 -3.47 -13.65 -16.58
N TYR A 323 -3.42 -12.42 -16.09
CA TYR A 323 -4.39 -11.83 -15.17
C TYR A 323 -5.09 -10.67 -15.86
N VAL A 324 -6.40 -10.80 -16.08
CA VAL A 324 -7.22 -9.73 -16.66
C VAL A 324 -8.29 -9.35 -15.65
N SER A 325 -8.18 -8.15 -15.11
CA SER A 325 -9.15 -7.60 -14.15
C SER A 325 -10.05 -6.57 -14.81
N ILE A 326 -11.34 -6.66 -14.55
CA ILE A 326 -12.35 -5.69 -14.98
C ILE A 326 -13.12 -5.24 -13.75
N ASP A 327 -13.08 -3.95 -13.47
CA ASP A 327 -13.90 -3.34 -12.43
C ASP A 327 -15.32 -3.16 -12.96
N CYS A 328 -16.29 -3.74 -12.25
CA CYS A 328 -17.69 -3.66 -12.63
C CYS A 328 -18.41 -2.58 -11.81
N ASP A 329 -19.29 -1.86 -12.48
CA ASP A 329 -20.14 -0.82 -11.92
C ASP A 329 -21.54 -0.86 -12.54
N GLU A 330 -22.43 0.03 -12.10
CA GLU A 330 -23.79 0.15 -12.64
C GLU A 330 -23.82 0.59 -14.12
N ALA A 331 -22.71 1.10 -14.66
CA ALA A 331 -22.59 1.49 -16.05
C ALA A 331 -22.11 0.33 -16.94
N THR A 332 -21.57 -0.74 -16.36
CA THR A 332 -21.01 -1.88 -17.09
C THR A 332 -22.08 -2.63 -17.88
N HIS A 333 -21.97 -2.57 -19.20
CA HIS A 333 -22.82 -3.25 -20.17
C HIS A 333 -22.22 -4.58 -20.64
N THR A 334 -23.07 -5.40 -21.27
CA THR A 334 -22.64 -6.64 -21.95
C THR A 334 -21.58 -6.38 -23.04
N GLU A 335 -21.70 -5.26 -23.74
CA GLU A 335 -20.79 -4.85 -24.81
C GLU A 335 -19.41 -4.41 -24.28
N ASP A 336 -19.34 -3.88 -23.07
CA ASP A 336 -18.05 -3.54 -22.43
C ASP A 336 -17.25 -4.79 -22.10
N LEU A 337 -17.93 -5.91 -21.81
CA LEU A 337 -17.28 -7.19 -21.49
C LEU A 337 -16.93 -7.99 -22.73
N PHE A 338 -17.87 -8.14 -23.66
CA PHE A 338 -17.74 -9.08 -24.79
C PHE A 338 -17.51 -8.40 -26.13
N GLY A 339 -17.65 -7.08 -26.18
CA GLY A 339 -17.34 -6.23 -27.30
C GLY A 339 -18.61 -5.69 -28.00
N PRO A 340 -18.54 -4.47 -28.58
CA PRO A 340 -19.63 -3.88 -29.35
C PRO A 340 -19.58 -4.31 -30.82
N LEU A 341 -20.66 -4.02 -31.55
CA LEU A 341 -20.67 -3.99 -33.01
C LEU A 341 -20.20 -2.60 -33.49
N THR A 342 -19.16 -2.54 -34.31
CA THR A 342 -18.55 -1.27 -34.76
C THR A 342 -18.54 -1.19 -36.29
N PRO A 343 -18.78 -0.01 -36.90
CA PRO A 343 -18.63 0.16 -38.33
C PRO A 343 -17.16 0.13 -38.73
N THR A 344 -16.86 -0.56 -39.82
CA THR A 344 -15.58 -0.52 -40.54
C THR A 344 -15.49 0.73 -41.41
N GLU A 345 -14.29 1.03 -41.91
CA GLU A 345 -14.08 2.13 -42.88
C GLU A 345 -14.94 2.00 -44.14
N ASP A 346 -15.26 0.76 -44.55
CA ASP A 346 -16.13 0.43 -45.68
C ASP A 346 -17.64 0.51 -45.34
N GLY A 347 -18.00 0.89 -44.11
CA GLY A 347 -19.39 1.01 -43.66
C GLY A 347 -20.08 -0.30 -43.29
N LEU A 348 -19.34 -1.43 -43.25
CA LEU A 348 -19.85 -2.71 -42.74
C LEU A 348 -19.82 -2.74 -41.21
N ILE A 349 -20.85 -3.30 -40.58
CA ILE A 349 -20.90 -3.49 -39.13
C ILE A 349 -20.25 -4.83 -38.77
N VAL A 350 -19.17 -4.80 -37.99
CA VAL A 350 -18.44 -6.00 -37.56
C VAL A 350 -18.32 -6.08 -36.03
N PRO A 351 -18.30 -7.28 -35.44
CA PRO A 351 -17.99 -7.45 -34.03
C PRO A 351 -16.56 -7.03 -33.69
N ARG A 352 -16.39 -6.26 -32.61
CA ARG A 352 -15.11 -6.11 -31.92
C ARG A 352 -15.10 -7.05 -30.72
N THR A 353 -13.94 -7.60 -30.38
CA THR A 353 -13.81 -8.44 -29.17
C THR A 353 -13.65 -7.56 -27.94
N GLY A 354 -14.42 -7.81 -26.88
CA GLY A 354 -14.28 -7.15 -25.59
C GLY A 354 -13.24 -7.83 -24.68
N PRO A 355 -12.74 -7.13 -23.64
CA PRO A 355 -11.68 -7.61 -22.76
C PRO A 355 -12.02 -8.93 -22.05
N ALA A 356 -13.26 -9.13 -21.60
CA ALA A 356 -13.64 -10.39 -20.95
C ALA A 356 -13.68 -11.55 -21.96
N LYS A 357 -14.17 -11.30 -23.18
CA LYS A 357 -14.13 -12.29 -24.26
C LYS A 357 -12.68 -12.62 -24.63
N GLN A 358 -11.81 -11.61 -24.78
CA GLN A 358 -10.40 -11.81 -25.13
C GLN A 358 -9.68 -12.62 -24.07
N ALA A 359 -9.86 -12.31 -22.77
CA ALA A 359 -9.26 -13.06 -21.68
C ALA A 359 -9.63 -14.55 -21.70
N LEU A 360 -10.90 -14.87 -22.00
CA LEU A 360 -11.38 -16.24 -22.12
C LEU A 360 -10.78 -16.97 -23.32
N LEU A 361 -10.59 -16.28 -24.45
CA LEU A 361 -9.94 -16.82 -25.66
C LEU A 361 -8.45 -17.05 -25.45
N ASN A 362 -7.78 -16.16 -24.72
CA ASN A 362 -6.34 -16.27 -24.43
C ASN A 362 -6.05 -17.31 -23.36
N GLY A 363 -7.04 -17.69 -22.54
CA GLY A 363 -6.84 -18.61 -21.42
C GLY A 363 -6.37 -17.93 -20.14
N SER A 364 -6.53 -16.61 -20.05
CA SER A 364 -6.23 -15.81 -18.85
C SER A 364 -7.18 -16.13 -17.69
N VAL A 365 -6.77 -15.73 -16.50
CA VAL A 365 -7.63 -15.63 -15.32
C VAL A 365 -8.40 -14.33 -15.42
N LEU A 366 -9.68 -14.43 -15.77
CA LEU A 366 -10.60 -13.30 -15.78
C LEU A 366 -11.09 -13.02 -14.36
N VAL A 367 -10.84 -11.81 -13.86
CA VAL A 367 -11.33 -11.32 -12.58
C VAL A 367 -12.36 -10.21 -12.81
N LEU A 368 -13.59 -10.41 -12.33
CA LEU A 368 -14.63 -9.37 -12.33
C LEU A 368 -14.77 -8.81 -10.92
N ASN A 369 -14.29 -7.59 -10.71
CA ASN A 369 -14.35 -6.92 -9.41
C ASN A 369 -15.70 -6.28 -9.18
N GLU A 370 -16.18 -6.32 -7.94
CA GLU A 370 -17.47 -5.77 -7.54
C GLU A 370 -18.64 -6.27 -8.41
N PHE A 371 -18.54 -7.53 -8.84
CA PHE A 371 -19.49 -8.19 -9.74
C PHE A 371 -20.98 -7.95 -9.43
N PRO A 372 -21.45 -7.91 -8.16
CA PRO A 372 -22.87 -7.67 -7.89
C PRO A 372 -23.40 -6.31 -8.34
N VAL A 373 -22.54 -5.29 -8.46
CA VAL A 373 -22.91 -3.91 -8.82
C VAL A 373 -23.24 -3.80 -10.32
N MET A 374 -22.79 -4.76 -11.13
CA MET A 374 -23.01 -4.73 -12.57
C MET A 374 -24.48 -4.87 -12.95
N ARG A 375 -24.84 -4.31 -14.11
CA ARG A 375 -26.21 -4.47 -14.64
C ARG A 375 -26.61 -5.93 -14.78
N ALA A 376 -27.84 -6.23 -14.39
CA ALA A 376 -28.41 -7.58 -14.47
C ALA A 376 -28.25 -8.23 -15.86
N GLY A 377 -28.40 -7.44 -16.95
CA GLY A 377 -28.22 -7.93 -18.31
C GLY A 377 -26.80 -8.43 -18.60
N ALA A 378 -25.79 -7.72 -18.11
CA ALA A 378 -24.38 -8.10 -18.27
C ALA A 378 -24.04 -9.33 -17.40
N ALA A 379 -24.53 -9.38 -16.16
CA ALA A 379 -24.40 -10.58 -15.30
C ALA A 379 -25.09 -11.81 -15.93
N MET A 380 -26.27 -11.65 -16.54
CA MET A 380 -27.01 -12.72 -17.19
C MET A 380 -26.32 -13.25 -18.44
N ALA A 381 -25.58 -12.41 -19.18
CA ALA A 381 -24.82 -12.85 -20.35
C ALA A 381 -23.76 -13.90 -19.99
N LEU A 382 -23.25 -13.88 -18.74
CA LEU A 382 -22.31 -14.88 -18.23
C LEU A 382 -22.96 -16.20 -17.81
N HIS A 383 -24.29 -16.29 -17.63
CA HIS A 383 -24.92 -17.48 -17.03
C HIS A 383 -24.64 -18.77 -17.80
N ARG A 384 -24.53 -18.70 -19.13
CA ARG A 384 -24.18 -19.86 -19.94
C ARG A 384 -22.73 -20.28 -19.70
N LEU A 385 -21.80 -19.33 -19.64
CA LEU A 385 -20.40 -19.59 -19.33
C LEU A 385 -20.26 -20.26 -17.96
N LEU A 386 -20.97 -19.74 -16.97
CA LEU A 386 -20.94 -20.25 -15.60
C LEU A 386 -21.55 -21.66 -15.43
N ASN A 387 -22.44 -22.07 -16.33
CA ASN A 387 -23.15 -23.35 -16.27
C ASN A 387 -22.55 -24.42 -17.19
N GLU A 388 -22.23 -24.05 -18.42
CA GLU A 388 -21.84 -24.96 -19.52
C GLU A 388 -20.37 -24.80 -19.91
N GLY A 389 -19.66 -23.81 -19.37
CA GLY A 389 -18.30 -23.49 -19.77
C GLY A 389 -18.20 -22.84 -21.16
N LYS A 390 -19.33 -22.44 -21.78
CA LYS A 390 -19.38 -21.79 -23.10
C LYS A 390 -20.05 -20.42 -23.02
N LEU A 391 -19.46 -19.42 -23.64
CA LEU A 391 -19.99 -18.06 -23.67
C LEU A 391 -20.82 -17.85 -24.94
N LEU A 392 -22.08 -17.38 -24.80
CA LEU A 392 -22.90 -16.98 -25.95
C LEU A 392 -22.93 -15.45 -26.03
N VAL A 393 -22.25 -14.88 -27.02
CA VAL A 393 -22.30 -13.44 -27.31
C VAL A 393 -23.44 -13.18 -28.29
N LYS A 394 -24.63 -12.95 -27.75
CA LYS A 394 -25.88 -12.84 -28.55
C LYS A 394 -25.80 -11.75 -29.62
N ALA A 395 -25.21 -10.60 -29.31
CA ALA A 395 -25.05 -9.49 -30.25
C ALA A 395 -24.23 -9.89 -31.48
N HIS A 396 -23.28 -10.80 -31.32
CA HIS A 396 -22.41 -11.28 -32.41
C HIS A 396 -22.97 -12.54 -33.09
N GLY A 397 -24.01 -13.17 -32.52
CA GLY A 397 -24.46 -14.49 -32.97
C GLY A 397 -23.43 -15.60 -32.74
N GLU A 398 -22.53 -15.41 -31.77
CA GLU A 398 -21.32 -16.21 -31.62
C GLU A 398 -21.37 -17.08 -30.35
N LEU A 399 -21.04 -18.37 -30.49
CA LEU A 399 -20.78 -19.26 -29.36
C LEU A 399 -19.27 -19.43 -29.21
N VAL A 400 -18.73 -18.90 -28.13
CA VAL A 400 -17.31 -18.93 -27.78
C VAL A 400 -17.05 -20.09 -26.83
N GLU A 401 -16.08 -20.92 -27.20
CA GLU A 401 -15.48 -21.94 -26.32
C GLU A 401 -14.19 -21.34 -25.73
N PRO A 402 -14.15 -21.05 -24.41
CA PRO A 402 -12.95 -20.55 -23.76
C PRO A 402 -11.78 -21.52 -23.91
N HIS A 403 -10.57 -20.98 -23.90
CA HIS A 403 -9.36 -21.77 -23.85
C HIS A 403 -9.33 -22.69 -22.60
N PRO A 404 -8.77 -23.91 -22.65
CA PRO A 404 -8.74 -24.82 -21.49
C PRO A 404 -8.04 -24.24 -20.24
N SER A 405 -7.11 -23.32 -20.43
CA SER A 405 -6.44 -22.60 -19.32
C SER A 405 -7.25 -21.45 -18.74
N ALA A 406 -8.35 -21.03 -19.37
CA ALA A 406 -9.18 -19.92 -18.90
C ALA A 406 -9.73 -20.20 -17.50
N ARG A 407 -9.73 -19.17 -16.65
CA ARG A 407 -10.33 -19.21 -15.30
C ARG A 407 -11.23 -17.99 -15.11
N ILE A 408 -12.19 -18.11 -14.21
CA ILE A 408 -13.05 -16.98 -13.83
C ILE A 408 -13.17 -16.88 -12.31
N VAL A 409 -12.83 -15.69 -11.80
CA VAL A 409 -12.98 -15.30 -10.41
C VAL A 409 -13.82 -14.03 -10.36
N ILE A 410 -14.77 -13.98 -9.42
CA ILE A 410 -15.47 -12.73 -9.10
C ILE A 410 -15.11 -12.32 -7.68
N THR A 411 -14.98 -11.01 -7.44
CA THR A 411 -14.76 -10.47 -6.10
C THR A 411 -15.97 -9.68 -5.64
N MET A 412 -16.26 -9.73 -4.34
CA MET A 412 -17.29 -8.87 -3.73
C MET A 412 -17.04 -8.66 -2.25
N ASN A 413 -17.62 -7.58 -1.74
CA ASN A 413 -17.70 -7.33 -0.30
C ASN A 413 -18.81 -8.19 0.32
N PRO A 414 -18.67 -8.63 1.58
CA PRO A 414 -19.70 -9.40 2.26
C PRO A 414 -20.93 -8.51 2.52
N PRO A 415 -22.16 -9.05 2.53
CA PRO A 415 -23.37 -8.29 2.82
C PRO A 415 -23.50 -8.06 4.35
N THR A 416 -22.63 -7.23 4.92
CA THR A 416 -22.67 -6.86 6.36
C THR A 416 -23.23 -5.45 6.56
N ARG A 417 -23.36 -5.02 7.83
CA ARG A 417 -23.79 -3.65 8.17
C ARG A 417 -22.86 -2.57 7.60
N GLU A 418 -21.55 -2.81 7.66
CA GLU A 418 -20.46 -1.96 7.10
C GLU A 418 -20.49 -1.91 5.56
N TYR A 419 -21.14 -2.89 4.93
CA TYR A 419 -21.25 -2.97 3.48
C TYR A 419 -22.72 -2.99 3.04
N ARG A 420 -23.58 -2.24 3.75
CA ARG A 420 -25.03 -2.19 3.50
C ARG A 420 -25.37 -1.74 2.08
N ASP A 421 -24.53 -0.90 1.49
CA ASP A 421 -24.69 -0.41 0.12
C ASP A 421 -24.20 -1.40 -0.95
N SER A 422 -23.62 -2.54 -0.54
CA SER A 422 -23.25 -3.59 -1.49
C SER A 422 -24.51 -4.31 -1.97
N GLU A 423 -24.79 -4.25 -3.28
CA GLU A 423 -25.94 -4.94 -3.85
C GLU A 423 -25.87 -6.45 -3.61
N PRO A 424 -26.90 -7.07 -3.01
CA PRO A 424 -26.88 -8.50 -2.76
C PRO A 424 -27.03 -9.25 -4.09
N MET A 425 -26.03 -10.09 -4.41
CA MET A 425 -26.10 -10.93 -5.59
C MET A 425 -27.32 -11.88 -5.56
N ASN A 426 -28.10 -11.88 -6.64
CA ASN A 426 -29.25 -12.76 -6.83
C ASN A 426 -28.89 -14.23 -6.54
N SER A 427 -29.77 -14.94 -5.82
CA SER A 427 -29.62 -16.35 -5.44
C SER A 427 -29.32 -17.27 -6.62
N ALA A 428 -29.94 -17.02 -7.78
CA ALA A 428 -29.70 -17.79 -9.00
C ALA A 428 -28.25 -17.64 -9.47
N THR A 429 -27.75 -16.40 -9.57
CA THR A 429 -26.36 -16.13 -9.97
C THR A 429 -25.40 -16.68 -8.92
N ARG A 430 -25.71 -16.48 -7.64
CA ARG A 430 -24.92 -16.98 -6.51
C ARG A 430 -24.70 -18.48 -6.52
N GLY A 431 -25.72 -19.27 -6.86
CA GLY A 431 -25.64 -20.73 -6.90
C GLY A 431 -24.68 -21.31 -7.95
N ARG A 432 -24.19 -20.48 -8.88
CA ARG A 432 -23.26 -20.89 -9.95
C ARG A 432 -21.79 -20.81 -9.56
N PHE A 433 -21.48 -20.14 -8.44
CA PHE A 433 -20.10 -19.94 -7.98
C PHE A 433 -19.74 -20.87 -6.81
N ARG A 434 -18.47 -21.24 -6.72
CA ARG A 434 -17.88 -21.79 -5.49
C ARG A 434 -17.39 -20.63 -4.64
N ALA A 435 -18.03 -20.41 -3.49
CA ALA A 435 -17.69 -19.32 -2.59
C ALA A 435 -16.49 -19.68 -1.71
N LEU A 436 -15.57 -18.73 -1.57
CA LEU A 436 -14.47 -18.73 -0.59
C LEU A 436 -14.52 -17.40 0.16
N GLU A 437 -14.37 -17.44 1.48
CA GLU A 437 -14.39 -16.25 2.34
C GLU A 437 -12.95 -15.86 2.70
N GLN A 438 -12.53 -14.66 2.32
CA GLN A 438 -11.24 -14.08 2.67
C GLN A 438 -11.42 -12.98 3.71
N PRO A 439 -11.26 -13.28 5.00
CA PRO A 439 -11.27 -12.26 6.05
C PRO A 439 -9.98 -11.42 5.99
N TYR A 440 -9.88 -10.41 6.86
CA TYR A 440 -8.58 -9.81 7.17
C TYR A 440 -7.63 -10.88 7.76
N ILE A 441 -6.34 -10.58 7.77
CA ILE A 441 -5.35 -11.40 8.46
C ILE A 441 -5.72 -11.42 9.95
N GLN A 442 -5.84 -12.62 10.53
CA GLN A 442 -6.34 -12.81 11.90
C GLN A 442 -5.20 -12.85 12.93
N ASP A 443 -3.99 -13.15 12.49
CA ASP A 443 -2.79 -13.21 13.32
C ASP A 443 -2.01 -11.90 13.20
N VAL A 444 -1.79 -11.24 14.34
CA VAL A 444 -1.11 -9.94 14.44
C VAL A 444 0.32 -10.02 13.93
N GLU A 445 1.07 -11.08 14.24
CA GLU A 445 2.46 -11.20 13.80
C GLU A 445 2.53 -11.50 12.29
N VAL A 446 1.56 -12.23 11.74
CA VAL A 446 1.46 -12.43 10.28
C VAL A 446 1.15 -11.12 9.56
N GLU A 447 0.20 -10.32 10.04
CA GLU A 447 -0.11 -9.01 9.42
C GLU A 447 1.05 -8.03 9.59
N LEU A 448 1.69 -8.00 10.76
CA LEU A 448 2.89 -7.22 11.03
C LEU A 448 4.01 -7.57 10.04
N ASN A 449 4.33 -8.86 9.88
CA ASN A 449 5.36 -9.30 8.91
C ASN A 449 5.02 -8.90 7.47
N THR A 450 3.74 -8.96 7.12
CA THR A 450 3.27 -8.60 5.77
C THR A 450 3.43 -7.11 5.53
N LEU A 451 2.99 -6.29 6.48
CA LEU A 451 3.09 -4.84 6.37
C LEU A 451 4.55 -4.39 6.42
N ASP A 452 5.36 -4.92 7.35
CA ASP A 452 6.78 -4.59 7.48
C ASP A 452 7.53 -4.85 6.18
N ALA A 453 7.32 -6.02 5.55
CA ALA A 453 7.90 -6.33 4.25
C ALA A 453 7.42 -5.42 3.12
N GLN A 454 6.20 -4.88 3.21
CA GLN A 454 5.63 -4.01 2.19
C GLN A 454 6.04 -2.54 2.35
N VAL A 455 6.06 -2.02 3.58
CA VAL A 455 6.25 -0.58 3.86
C VAL A 455 7.71 -0.22 4.15
N ASN A 456 8.48 -1.15 4.72
CA ASN A 456 9.89 -0.94 5.03
C ASN A 456 10.82 -1.56 3.96
N SER A 457 10.34 -1.77 2.73
CA SER A 457 11.19 -2.19 1.61
C SER A 457 12.04 -1.01 1.11
N GLY A 458 13.35 -1.22 1.02
CA GLY A 458 14.33 -0.23 0.58
C GLY A 458 14.64 0.88 1.58
N THR A 459 13.65 1.41 2.30
CA THR A 459 13.85 2.43 3.36
C THR A 459 12.98 2.12 4.57
N SER A 460 13.55 2.23 5.77
CA SER A 460 12.79 2.10 7.02
C SER A 460 11.87 3.31 7.18
N VAL A 461 10.56 3.09 7.04
CA VAL A 461 9.50 4.10 7.22
C VAL A 461 9.04 4.16 8.67
N VAL A 462 8.81 3.00 9.28
CA VAL A 462 8.28 2.89 10.64
C VAL A 462 8.94 1.74 11.38
N ASP A 463 9.34 1.97 12.63
CA ASP A 463 9.95 0.92 13.43
C ASP A 463 8.93 -0.21 13.72
N ARG A 464 9.43 -1.43 13.82
CA ARG A 464 8.60 -2.62 14.01
C ARG A 464 7.80 -2.60 15.32
N GLY A 465 8.25 -1.91 16.36
CA GLY A 465 7.54 -1.77 17.63
C GLY A 465 6.29 -0.90 17.47
N THR A 466 6.44 0.26 16.84
CA THR A 466 5.33 1.15 16.48
C THR A 466 4.37 0.46 15.52
N LEU A 467 4.89 -0.19 14.46
CA LEU A 467 4.05 -0.91 13.50
C LEU A 467 3.23 -2.01 14.17
N ARG A 468 3.81 -2.75 15.11
CA ARG A 468 3.07 -3.76 15.91
C ARG A 468 1.90 -3.14 16.66
N LYS A 469 2.10 -1.99 17.32
CA LYS A 469 1.04 -1.27 18.05
C LYS A 469 -0.08 -0.82 17.12
N VAL A 470 0.26 -0.29 15.94
CA VAL A 470 -0.70 0.08 14.88
C VAL A 470 -1.52 -1.13 14.43
N VAL A 471 -0.88 -2.27 14.17
CA VAL A 471 -1.57 -3.52 13.79
C VAL A 471 -2.48 -4.03 14.91
N GLN A 472 -2.00 -4.07 16.15
CA GLN A 472 -2.81 -4.50 17.30
C GLN A 472 -4.05 -3.62 17.47
N PHE A 473 -3.90 -2.30 17.33
CA PHE A 473 -5.02 -1.37 17.37
C PHE A 473 -6.01 -1.64 16.23
N ALA A 474 -5.55 -1.86 15.00
CA ALA A 474 -6.41 -2.22 13.88
C ALA A 474 -7.20 -3.50 14.13
N HIS A 475 -6.60 -4.52 14.75
CA HIS A 475 -7.31 -5.73 15.17
C HIS A 475 -8.44 -5.44 16.16
N GLN A 476 -8.26 -4.48 17.09
CA GLN A 476 -9.34 -4.04 17.99
C GLN A 476 -10.47 -3.35 17.23
N THR A 477 -10.14 -2.48 16.26
CA THR A 477 -11.18 -1.83 15.44
C THR A 477 -12.05 -2.84 14.70
N ARG A 478 -11.46 -3.93 14.18
CA ARG A 478 -12.17 -4.99 13.46
C ARG A 478 -13.08 -5.85 14.34
N GLN A 479 -12.88 -5.81 15.67
CA GLN A 479 -13.69 -6.55 16.64
C GLN A 479 -14.82 -5.69 17.23
N ASN A 480 -14.81 -4.37 16.99
CA ASN A 480 -15.77 -3.43 17.56
C ASN A 480 -16.66 -2.80 16.47
N GLU A 481 -17.92 -3.23 16.39
CA GLU A 481 -18.87 -2.78 15.36
C GLU A 481 -19.25 -1.28 15.43
N ASN A 482 -18.93 -0.61 16.54
CA ASN A 482 -19.17 0.83 16.72
C ASN A 482 -17.98 1.69 16.29
N TRP A 483 -16.82 1.08 16.08
CA TRP A 483 -15.62 1.79 15.67
C TRP A 483 -15.43 1.71 14.15
N PRO A 484 -14.83 2.74 13.53
CA PRO A 484 -14.39 2.66 12.14
C PRO A 484 -13.39 1.51 11.97
N THR A 485 -13.65 0.64 10.99
CA THR A 485 -12.81 -0.55 10.73
C THR A 485 -11.56 -0.16 9.94
N LEU A 486 -10.36 -0.39 10.50
CA LEU A 486 -9.11 -0.24 9.74
C LEU A 486 -8.78 -1.51 8.95
N SER A 487 -8.83 -1.41 7.62
CA SER A 487 -8.38 -2.49 6.72
C SER A 487 -6.85 -2.59 6.68
N THR A 488 -6.31 -3.71 6.18
CA THR A 488 -4.86 -3.84 5.93
C THR A 488 -4.36 -2.75 4.97
N ARG A 489 -5.18 -2.33 4.00
CA ARG A 489 -4.87 -1.18 3.13
C ARG A 489 -4.76 0.14 3.90
N ASN A 490 -5.64 0.37 4.88
CA ASN A 490 -5.53 1.58 5.71
C ASN A 490 -4.24 1.60 6.50
N LEU A 491 -3.71 0.45 6.90
CA LEU A 491 -2.42 0.39 7.60
C LEU A 491 -1.25 0.77 6.69
N VAL A 492 -1.33 0.48 5.39
CA VAL A 492 -0.38 1.01 4.40
C VAL A 492 -0.48 2.54 4.33
N ILE A 493 -1.70 3.10 4.26
CA ILE A 493 -1.93 4.55 4.25
C ILE A 493 -1.44 5.22 5.55
N VAL A 494 -1.63 4.57 6.72
CA VAL A 494 -1.04 5.05 7.99
C VAL A 494 0.48 5.15 7.86
N CYS A 495 1.13 4.16 7.25
CA CYS A 495 2.58 4.19 7.03
C CYS A 495 2.98 5.28 6.03
N GLU A 496 2.19 5.54 4.99
CA GLU A 496 2.40 6.68 4.07
C GLU A 496 2.33 8.02 4.81
N HIS A 497 1.34 8.22 5.70
CA HIS A 497 1.27 9.43 6.52
C HIS A 497 2.48 9.58 7.45
N ILE A 498 2.96 8.48 8.03
CA ILE A 498 4.18 8.47 8.85
C ILE A 498 5.40 8.82 7.99
N GLU A 499 5.48 8.26 6.80
CA GLU A 499 6.52 8.57 5.82
C GLU A 499 6.53 10.06 5.44
N ASP A 500 5.36 10.69 5.36
CA ASP A 500 5.19 12.13 5.14
C ASP A 500 5.55 13.02 6.35
N GLY A 501 5.89 12.40 7.48
CA GLY A 501 6.30 13.04 8.72
C GLY A 501 5.16 13.30 9.71
N ALA A 502 4.05 12.58 9.62
CA ALA A 502 3.05 12.55 10.69
C ALA A 502 3.53 11.68 11.86
N ALA A 503 3.24 12.09 13.09
CA ALA A 503 3.40 11.20 14.24
C ALA A 503 2.50 9.95 14.06
N PRO A 504 2.93 8.74 14.45
CA PRO A 504 2.14 7.51 14.28
C PRO A 504 0.71 7.63 14.82
N LYS A 505 0.57 8.27 15.98
CA LYS A 505 -0.73 8.54 16.60
C LYS A 505 -1.63 9.44 15.73
N ALA A 506 -1.08 10.52 15.18
CA ALA A 506 -1.81 11.43 14.31
C ALA A 506 -2.22 10.74 12.99
N ALA A 507 -1.34 9.92 12.41
CA ALA A 507 -1.61 9.12 11.23
C ALA A 507 -2.79 8.16 11.46
N VAL A 508 -2.79 7.42 12.58
CA VAL A 508 -3.91 6.52 12.93
C VAL A 508 -5.19 7.29 13.19
N LYS A 509 -5.15 8.41 13.95
CA LYS A 509 -6.35 9.24 14.19
C LYS A 509 -6.97 9.73 12.89
N ASN A 510 -6.14 10.18 11.94
CA ASN A 510 -6.60 10.62 10.63
C ASN A 510 -7.30 9.48 9.89
N GLU A 511 -6.67 8.31 9.78
CA GLU A 511 -7.26 7.18 9.05
C GLU A 511 -8.55 6.66 9.69
N VAL A 512 -8.62 6.59 11.03
CA VAL A 512 -9.88 6.24 11.73
C VAL A 512 -10.98 7.24 11.41
N TRP A 513 -10.65 8.54 11.35
CA TRP A 513 -11.61 9.58 10.97
C TRP A 513 -12.04 9.46 9.51
N ALA A 514 -11.10 9.17 8.61
CA ALA A 514 -11.33 9.09 7.17
C ALA A 514 -12.25 7.93 6.78
N VAL A 515 -12.19 6.80 7.50
CA VAL A 515 -12.99 5.60 7.20
C VAL A 515 -14.29 5.51 7.99
N ALA A 516 -14.63 6.52 8.79
CA ALA A 516 -15.80 6.52 9.65
C ALA A 516 -17.10 6.58 8.84
N GLU A 517 -18.01 5.65 9.12
CA GLU A 517 -19.36 5.68 8.58
C GLU A 517 -20.28 6.63 9.38
N PRO A 518 -21.43 7.07 8.83
CA PRO A 518 -22.33 8.04 9.48
C PRO A 518 -22.83 7.70 10.91
N ASN A 519 -22.65 6.46 11.37
CA ASN A 519 -23.05 5.98 12.70
C ASN A 519 -21.88 5.49 13.55
N GLN A 520 -20.65 5.81 13.16
CA GLN A 520 -19.43 5.51 13.91
C GLN A 520 -18.83 6.82 14.40
N TYR A 521 -18.31 6.81 15.63
CA TYR A 521 -17.71 7.98 16.26
C TYR A 521 -16.20 7.75 16.44
N PRO A 522 -15.34 8.31 15.57
CA PRO A 522 -13.89 8.13 15.66
C PRO A 522 -13.28 8.47 17.02
N GLY A 523 -13.84 9.48 17.70
CA GLY A 523 -13.38 9.92 19.01
C GLY A 523 -13.44 8.83 20.09
N ASP A 524 -14.37 7.87 19.97
CA ASP A 524 -14.52 6.76 20.90
C ASP A 524 -13.31 5.80 20.87
N THR A 525 -12.48 5.90 19.83
CA THR A 525 -11.27 5.09 19.68
C THR A 525 -10.05 5.70 20.37
N TYR A 526 -10.06 7.01 20.67
CA TYR A 526 -8.85 7.75 21.02
C TYR A 526 -8.27 7.33 22.37
N GLU A 527 -9.09 7.12 23.39
CA GLU A 527 -8.61 6.63 24.70
C GLU A 527 -7.93 5.27 24.56
N THR A 528 -8.47 4.39 23.71
CA THR A 528 -7.82 3.10 23.45
C THR A 528 -6.54 3.28 22.64
N LEU A 529 -6.54 4.15 21.63
CA LEU A 529 -5.34 4.46 20.84
C LEU A 529 -4.21 5.00 21.72
N ASP A 530 -4.52 5.86 22.69
CA ASP A 530 -3.56 6.44 23.64
C ASP A 530 -2.88 5.36 24.51
N ASN A 531 -3.53 4.23 24.74
CA ASN A 531 -2.91 3.08 25.44
C ASN A 531 -1.92 2.31 24.56
N TYR A 532 -1.94 2.50 23.23
CA TYR A 532 -1.03 1.87 22.28
C TYR A 532 0.11 2.82 21.87
N LEU A 533 -0.21 4.05 21.44
CA LEU A 533 0.70 5.00 20.78
C LEU A 533 0.91 6.31 21.53
#